data_AF-A0A8H7KQY7-F1
#
_entry.id   AF-A0A8H7KQY7-F1
#
_cell.length_a   1.000
_cell.length_b   1.000
_cell.length_c   1.000
_cell.angle_alpha   90.00
_cell.angle_beta   90.00
_cell.angle_gamma   90.00
#
_symmetry.space_group_name_H-M   'P 1'
#
loop_
_entity.id
_entity.type
_entity.pdbx_description
1 polymer ?
#
loop_
_entity_poly.entity_id
_entity_poly.type
_entity_poly.pdbx_seq_one_letter_code
_entity_poly.pdbx_strand_id
1 'polypeptide(L)'
;MSNETPTPRLSTRPPKPSWYEALFPGLPDDPNHPAQIALRSYALSLTLSLGPSLLPFVLALISGRKGRKHHAKSLKHVLQRELGPNGFAFAITVAVSGGSLLQRVWEMLEDVGADAEDAPRAFGSPDRETRRGASFLDRNEIYRSLCKWVSAQNVSSSTKAFTTNLISSTVAILLLQGRRRSAPPLKTVNIPLTMPIDTNTTKSGPSPTLDLTLLLLIRAVDATIQSAVFKSSETYWSKAETIDILGADGEVLVSHAGTAESQKAKEAETAWRQKMTTRIDAFIFWACSARCAYWLAAF
;
A
#
# COMPACT_ATOMS: atom_id res chain seq x y z
N MET A 1 -21.75 29.39 -56.54
CA MET A 1 -20.31 29.26 -56.30
C MET A 1 -20.08 29.54 -54.83
N SER A 2 -20.04 28.48 -54.03
CA SER A 2 -19.98 28.57 -52.56
C SER A 2 -18.52 28.51 -52.13
N ASN A 3 -18.01 29.60 -51.55
CA ASN A 3 -16.65 29.68 -51.02
C ASN A 3 -16.58 28.90 -49.69
N GLU A 4 -16.13 27.65 -49.77
CA GLU A 4 -15.76 26.87 -48.59
C GLU A 4 -14.51 27.49 -47.97
N THR A 5 -14.67 28.01 -46.75
CA THR A 5 -13.59 28.60 -45.96
C THR A 5 -12.76 27.46 -45.36
N PRO A 6 -11.44 27.35 -45.66
CA PRO A 6 -10.63 26.24 -45.19
C PRO A 6 -10.46 26.33 -43.66
N THR A 7 -11.00 25.35 -42.95
CA THR A 7 -10.82 25.23 -41.50
C THR A 7 -9.36 24.87 -41.19
N PRO A 8 -8.72 25.58 -40.25
CA PRO A 8 -7.34 25.30 -39.86
C PRO A 8 -7.26 23.92 -39.22
N ARG A 9 -6.57 22.99 -39.88
CA ARG A 9 -6.23 21.68 -39.30
C ARG A 9 -5.26 21.93 -38.14
N LEU A 10 -5.77 21.94 -36.92
CA LEU A 10 -4.94 21.89 -35.71
C LEU A 10 -4.09 20.62 -35.79
N SER A 11 -2.81 20.78 -36.11
CA SER A 11 -1.81 19.71 -36.02
C SER A 11 -1.55 19.46 -34.54
N THR A 12 -2.41 18.66 -33.92
CA THR A 12 -2.20 18.15 -32.58
C THR A 12 -1.13 17.07 -32.67
N ARG A 13 0.14 17.47 -32.58
CA ARG A 13 1.20 16.52 -32.25
C ARG A 13 0.78 15.82 -30.95
N PRO A 14 0.76 14.48 -30.91
CA PRO A 14 0.49 13.79 -29.66
C PRO A 14 1.51 14.26 -28.63
N PRO A 15 1.08 14.57 -27.39
CA PRO A 15 1.99 14.95 -26.33
C PRO A 15 3.07 13.89 -26.22
N LYS A 16 4.34 14.32 -26.14
CA LYS A 16 5.43 13.37 -25.95
C LYS A 16 5.17 12.60 -24.67
N PRO A 17 5.20 11.26 -24.70
CA PRO A 17 4.99 10.46 -23.51
C PRO A 17 6.01 10.88 -22.48
N SER A 18 5.54 11.02 -21.25
CA SER A 18 6.41 11.36 -20.14
C SER A 18 7.47 10.25 -19.94
N TRP A 19 8.64 10.61 -19.40
CA TRP A 19 9.73 9.64 -19.20
C TRP A 19 9.33 8.47 -18.28
N TYR A 20 8.31 8.64 -17.44
CA TYR A 20 7.80 7.58 -16.57
C TYR A 20 6.91 6.58 -17.31
N GLU A 21 6.16 7.00 -18.34
CA GLU A 21 5.41 6.09 -19.22
C GLU A 21 6.34 5.12 -19.96
N ALA A 22 7.56 5.57 -20.28
CA ALA A 22 8.57 4.71 -20.91
C ALA A 22 9.15 3.66 -19.94
N LEU A 23 9.22 3.97 -18.65
CA LEU A 23 9.72 3.04 -17.62
C LEU A 23 8.65 2.05 -17.14
N PHE A 24 7.38 2.47 -17.18
CA PHE A 24 6.25 1.66 -16.72
C PHE A 24 5.10 1.71 -17.74
N PRO A 25 5.29 1.11 -18.94
CA PRO A 25 4.24 1.04 -19.94
C PRO A 25 3.09 0.19 -19.38
N GLY A 26 2.02 0.84 -18.93
CA GLY A 26 0.86 0.20 -18.33
C GLY A 26 0.63 0.50 -16.85
N LEU A 27 1.27 1.52 -16.27
CA LEU A 27 0.81 2.04 -14.99
C LEU A 27 -0.52 2.79 -15.22
N PRO A 28 -1.66 2.31 -14.71
CA PRO A 28 -2.92 3.00 -14.93
C PRO A 28 -2.94 4.32 -14.16
N ASP A 29 -3.60 5.32 -14.74
CA ASP A 29 -3.75 6.66 -14.16
C ASP A 29 -4.66 6.68 -12.91
N ASP A 30 -5.21 5.52 -12.51
CA ASP A 30 -6.07 5.41 -11.34
C ASP A 30 -5.26 5.67 -10.05
N PRO A 31 -5.58 6.73 -9.27
CA PRO A 31 -4.94 7.04 -8.00
C PRO A 31 -4.96 5.89 -6.98
N ASN A 32 -5.88 4.94 -7.14
CA ASN A 32 -6.07 3.80 -6.25
C ASN A 32 -5.33 2.54 -6.71
N HIS A 33 -4.57 2.59 -7.81
CA HIS A 33 -3.86 1.42 -8.28
C HIS A 33 -2.79 0.96 -7.27
N PRO A 34 -2.70 -0.34 -6.94
CA PRO A 34 -1.80 -0.85 -5.89
C PRO A 34 -0.34 -0.49 -6.14
N ALA A 35 0.11 -0.46 -7.40
CA ALA A 35 1.48 -0.08 -7.73
C ALA A 35 1.77 1.41 -7.42
N GLN A 36 0.79 2.30 -7.61
CA GLN A 36 0.96 3.72 -7.28
C GLN A 36 0.95 3.95 -5.78
N ILE A 37 0.08 3.23 -5.04
CA ILE A 37 0.07 3.22 -3.57
C ILE A 37 1.42 2.70 -3.04
N ALA A 38 1.95 1.63 -3.63
CA ALA A 38 3.25 1.07 -3.28
C ALA A 38 4.39 2.08 -3.49
N LEU A 39 4.40 2.75 -4.65
CA LEU A 39 5.44 3.72 -4.99
C LEU A 39 5.40 4.96 -4.07
N ARG A 40 4.21 5.51 -3.81
CA ARG A 40 4.03 6.63 -2.87
C ARG A 40 4.45 6.24 -1.46
N SER A 41 4.01 5.07 -0.99
CA SER A 41 4.36 4.55 0.35
C SER A 41 5.86 4.25 0.46
N TYR A 42 6.47 3.75 -0.61
CA TYR A 42 7.91 3.52 -0.67
C TYR A 42 8.69 4.82 -0.60
N ALA A 43 8.33 5.84 -1.40
CA ALA A 43 8.99 7.14 -1.36
C ALA A 43 8.90 7.81 0.02
N LEU A 44 7.73 7.75 0.66
CA LEU A 44 7.51 8.31 1.99
C LEU A 44 8.31 7.56 3.07
N SER A 45 8.24 6.23 3.08
CA SER A 45 8.96 5.40 4.05
C SER A 45 10.47 5.47 3.86
N LEU A 46 10.93 5.59 2.61
CA LEU A 46 12.32 5.83 2.26
C LEU A 46 12.79 7.17 2.83
N THR A 47 12.00 8.25 2.64
CA THR A 47 12.32 9.58 3.18
C THR A 47 12.38 9.57 4.71
N LEU A 48 11.40 8.93 5.36
CA LEU A 48 11.35 8.80 6.82
C LEU A 48 12.54 7.99 7.37
N SER A 49 12.94 6.92 6.69
CA SER A 49 14.07 6.07 7.11
C SER A 49 15.42 6.71 6.83
N LEU A 50 15.58 7.35 5.67
CA LEU A 50 16.87 7.91 5.27
C LEU A 50 17.14 9.27 5.90
N GLY A 51 16.12 10.09 6.17
CA GLY A 51 16.28 11.46 6.67
C GLY A 51 17.28 11.56 7.84
N PRO A 52 17.06 10.88 8.98
CA PRO A 52 17.97 10.92 10.12
C PRO A 52 19.36 10.36 9.79
N SER A 53 19.44 9.33 8.95
CA SER A 53 20.70 8.69 8.58
C SER A 53 21.54 9.52 7.60
N LEU A 54 20.89 10.36 6.78
CA LEU A 54 21.51 11.26 5.81
C LEU A 54 21.94 12.59 6.44
N LEU A 55 21.28 13.02 7.51
CA LEU A 55 21.59 14.26 8.24
C LEU A 55 23.10 14.46 8.50
N PRO A 56 23.87 13.50 9.07
CA PRO A 56 25.29 13.70 9.32
C PRO A 56 26.10 13.85 8.02
N PHE A 57 25.67 13.24 6.92
CA PHE A 57 26.34 13.37 5.62
C PHE A 57 26.05 14.72 4.96
N VAL A 58 24.81 15.21 5.07
CA VAL A 58 24.43 16.54 4.58
C VAL A 58 25.16 17.62 5.37
N LEU A 59 25.21 17.51 6.70
CA LEU A 59 25.95 18.43 7.56
C LEU A 59 27.45 18.40 7.24
N ALA A 60 28.04 17.21 7.02
CA ALA A 60 29.44 17.09 6.60
C ALA A 60 29.72 17.68 5.22
N LEU A 61 28.74 17.64 4.31
CA LEU A 61 28.82 18.24 2.98
C LEU A 61 28.85 19.78 3.10
N ILE A 62 27.96 20.35 3.92
CA ILE A 62 27.87 21.79 4.16
C ILE A 62 29.11 22.29 4.93
N SER A 63 29.63 21.51 5.87
CA SER A 63 30.78 21.92 6.69
C SER A 63 32.14 21.84 5.98
N GLY A 64 32.20 21.45 4.70
CA GLY A 64 33.43 21.42 3.91
C GLY A 64 34.55 20.50 4.43
N ARG A 65 34.27 19.53 5.30
CA ARG A 65 35.30 18.68 5.92
C ARG A 65 35.99 17.78 4.87
N LYS A 66 37.33 17.78 4.86
CA LYS A 66 38.17 16.92 4.01
C LYS A 66 38.09 15.46 4.47
N GLY A 67 37.16 14.68 3.93
CA GLY A 67 36.97 13.26 4.26
C GLY A 67 36.10 12.43 3.30
N ARG A 68 35.81 12.92 2.08
CA ARG A 68 34.77 12.36 1.18
C ARG A 68 34.84 10.84 0.95
N LYS A 69 36.03 10.25 0.83
CA LYS A 69 36.18 8.82 0.50
C LYS A 69 35.64 7.90 1.60
N HIS A 70 35.84 8.25 2.87
CA HIS A 70 35.32 7.46 3.99
C HIS A 70 33.80 7.63 4.14
N HIS A 71 33.30 8.86 3.96
CA HIS A 71 31.87 9.15 4.00
C HIS A 71 31.10 8.44 2.89
N ALA A 72 31.64 8.37 1.67
CA ALA A 72 30.97 7.67 0.56
C ALA A 72 30.81 6.16 0.83
N LYS A 73 31.81 5.51 1.45
CA LYS A 73 31.72 4.09 1.83
C LYS A 73 30.66 3.86 2.91
N SER A 74 30.64 4.71 3.94
CA SER A 74 29.63 4.66 4.99
C SER A 74 28.22 4.91 4.45
N LEU A 75 28.06 5.91 3.58
CA LEU A 75 26.80 6.23 2.91
C LEU A 75 26.30 5.06 2.07
N LYS A 76 27.16 4.43 1.27
CA LYS A 76 26.82 3.24 0.49
C LYS A 76 26.32 2.11 1.39
N HIS A 77 26.99 1.87 2.51
CA HIS A 77 26.59 0.84 3.46
C HIS A 77 25.21 1.13 4.07
N VAL A 78 24.95 2.40 4.45
CA VAL A 78 23.64 2.83 4.94
C VAL A 78 22.55 2.67 3.88
N LEU A 79 22.79 3.12 2.64
CA LEU A 79 21.84 2.95 1.54
C LEU A 79 21.55 1.47 1.26
N GLN A 80 22.58 0.62 1.20
CA GLN A 80 22.39 -0.82 1.00
C GLN A 80 21.58 -1.47 2.12
N ARG A 81 21.76 -1.00 3.37
CA ARG A 81 21.01 -1.49 4.52
C ARG A 81 19.55 -1.06 4.50
N GLU A 82 19.26 0.19 4.13
CA GLU A 82 17.89 0.72 4.13
C GLU A 82 17.09 0.42 2.84
N LEU A 83 17.76 0.25 1.68
CA LEU A 83 17.15 -0.16 0.40
C LEU A 83 17.04 -1.68 0.23
N GLY A 84 17.64 -2.47 1.12
CA GLY A 84 17.57 -3.92 1.05
C GLY A 84 16.14 -4.45 1.22
N PRO A 85 15.88 -5.73 0.89
CA PRO A 85 14.58 -6.37 1.11
C PRO A 85 14.21 -6.48 2.61
N ASN A 86 15.18 -6.33 3.50
CA ASN A 86 14.97 -6.23 4.95
C ASN A 86 14.99 -4.76 5.45
N GLY A 87 15.00 -3.81 4.51
CA GLY A 87 14.99 -2.39 4.78
C GLY A 87 13.64 -1.94 5.34
N PHE A 88 13.67 -0.87 6.14
CA PHE A 88 12.44 -0.32 6.71
C PHE A 88 11.45 0.11 5.61
N ALA A 89 11.96 0.78 4.57
CA ALA A 89 11.12 1.25 3.47
C ALA A 89 10.41 0.08 2.77
N PHE A 90 11.14 -1.00 2.48
CA PHE A 90 10.56 -2.19 1.87
C PHE A 90 9.50 -2.83 2.77
N ALA A 91 9.78 -3.01 4.06
CA ALA A 91 8.81 -3.62 4.99
C ALA A 91 7.54 -2.78 5.13
N ILE A 92 7.65 -1.45 5.22
CA ILE A 92 6.48 -0.56 5.25
C ILE A 92 5.70 -0.60 3.94
N THR A 93 6.38 -0.60 2.79
CA THR A 93 5.70 -0.76 1.50
C THR A 93 4.97 -2.08 1.44
N VAL A 94 5.60 -3.20 1.82
CA VAL A 94 4.92 -4.50 1.90
C VAL A 94 3.72 -4.42 2.83
N ALA A 95 3.84 -3.82 4.02
CA ALA A 95 2.71 -3.68 4.94
C ALA A 95 1.51 -2.96 4.29
N VAL A 96 1.78 -1.85 3.57
CA VAL A 96 0.74 -0.97 3.02
C VAL A 96 0.18 -1.47 1.69
N SER A 97 1.03 -1.85 0.74
CA SER A 97 0.61 -2.29 -0.59
C SER A 97 0.38 -3.79 -0.69
N GLY A 98 0.91 -4.57 0.24
CA GLY A 98 0.73 -6.03 0.25
C GLY A 98 -0.73 -6.42 0.45
N GLY A 99 -1.50 -5.64 1.22
CA GLY A 99 -2.92 -5.88 1.44
C GLY A 99 -3.75 -5.79 0.16
N SER A 100 -3.57 -4.73 -0.63
CA SER A 100 -4.29 -4.54 -1.90
C SER A 100 -3.83 -5.52 -2.98
N LEU A 101 -2.54 -5.86 -3.01
CA LEU A 101 -2.03 -6.88 -3.93
C LEU A 101 -2.60 -8.27 -3.58
N LEU A 102 -2.65 -8.62 -2.30
CA LEU A 102 -3.26 -9.86 -1.83
C LEU A 102 -4.77 -9.89 -2.11
N GLN A 103 -5.48 -8.77 -1.97
CA GLN A 103 -6.89 -8.66 -2.37
C GLN A 103 -7.06 -8.94 -3.87
N ARG A 104 -6.22 -8.33 -4.72
CA ARG A 104 -6.29 -8.56 -6.16
C ARG A 104 -5.97 -9.99 -6.56
N VAL A 105 -5.00 -10.61 -5.88
CA VAL A 105 -4.71 -12.04 -6.03
C VAL A 105 -5.90 -12.90 -5.58
N TRP A 106 -6.58 -12.50 -4.50
CA TRP A 106 -7.77 -13.18 -4.01
C TRP A 106 -8.94 -13.09 -5.00
N GLU A 107 -9.19 -11.91 -5.58
CA GLU A 107 -10.19 -11.72 -6.63
C GLU A 107 -9.88 -12.57 -7.87
N MET A 108 -8.63 -12.56 -8.35
CA MET A 108 -8.21 -13.41 -9.46
C MET A 108 -8.38 -14.90 -9.16
N LEU A 109 -8.17 -15.32 -7.90
CA LEU A 109 -8.40 -16.69 -7.45
C LEU A 109 -9.88 -17.07 -7.48
N GLU A 110 -10.77 -16.13 -7.14
CA GLU A 110 -12.23 -16.33 -7.17
C GLU A 110 -12.77 -16.42 -8.60
N ASP A 111 -12.32 -15.53 -9.48
CA ASP A 111 -12.70 -15.52 -10.90
C ASP A 111 -12.32 -16.84 -11.59
N VAL A 112 -11.07 -17.29 -11.39
CA VAL A 112 -10.58 -18.58 -11.95
C VAL A 112 -11.32 -19.78 -11.34
N GLY A 113 -11.75 -19.67 -10.09
CA GLY A 113 -12.52 -20.71 -9.41
C GLY A 113 -13.94 -20.85 -9.98
N ALA A 114 -14.61 -19.74 -10.27
CA ALA A 114 -15.96 -19.70 -10.84
C ALA A 114 -15.98 -20.34 -12.25
N ASP A 115 -15.04 -19.96 -13.11
CA ASP A 115 -14.94 -20.48 -14.48
C ASP A 115 -14.72 -22.02 -14.50
N ALA A 116 -14.04 -22.55 -13.48
CA ALA A 116 -13.75 -23.98 -13.38
C ALA A 116 -14.98 -24.84 -13.03
N GLU A 117 -16.00 -24.28 -12.35
CA GLU A 117 -17.24 -25.00 -12.04
C GLU A 117 -18.23 -25.01 -13.21
N ASP A 118 -18.17 -24.00 -14.09
CA ASP A 118 -19.05 -23.88 -15.26
C ASP A 118 -18.51 -24.65 -16.49
N ALA A 119 -17.18 -24.76 -16.63
CA ALA A 119 -16.54 -25.51 -17.71
C ALA A 119 -17.01 -26.97 -17.90
N PRO A 120 -17.23 -27.80 -16.86
CA PRO A 120 -17.64 -29.20 -17.04
C PRO A 120 -19.09 -29.37 -17.54
N ARG A 121 -19.91 -28.32 -17.60
CA ARG A 121 -21.29 -28.41 -18.10
C ARG A 121 -21.46 -27.94 -19.55
N ALA A 122 -20.57 -27.08 -20.04
CA ALA A 122 -20.66 -26.49 -21.38
C ALA A 122 -19.90 -27.28 -22.47
N PHE A 123 -18.86 -28.04 -22.11
CA PHE A 123 -18.07 -28.80 -23.08
C PHE A 123 -18.50 -30.27 -23.12
N GLY A 124 -19.37 -30.59 -24.08
CA GLY A 124 -19.55 -31.97 -24.55
C GLY A 124 -18.22 -32.58 -24.99
N SER A 125 -18.06 -33.88 -24.71
CA SER A 125 -16.97 -34.80 -25.09
C SER A 125 -15.71 -34.17 -25.73
N PRO A 126 -14.55 -34.18 -25.06
CA PRO A 126 -13.34 -33.54 -25.57
C PRO A 126 -12.80 -34.25 -26.82
N ASP A 127 -12.85 -33.57 -27.96
CA ASP A 127 -12.06 -33.94 -29.13
C ASP A 127 -10.56 -33.75 -28.83
N ARG A 128 -9.77 -34.75 -29.22
CA ARG A 128 -8.43 -35.06 -28.71
C ARG A 128 -7.29 -34.09 -29.06
N GLU A 129 -7.54 -32.98 -29.78
CA GLU A 129 -6.47 -32.28 -30.51
C GLU A 129 -5.86 -31.05 -29.84
N THR A 130 -6.49 -30.42 -28.83
CA THR A 130 -5.97 -29.19 -28.19
C THR A 130 -4.99 -29.43 -27.03
N ARG A 131 -4.26 -30.56 -27.03
CA ARG A 131 -3.47 -31.05 -25.89
C ARG A 131 -2.06 -30.46 -25.70
N ARG A 132 -1.64 -29.43 -26.46
CA ARG A 132 -0.23 -28.95 -26.45
C ARG A 132 0.09 -27.70 -25.63
N GLY A 133 -0.89 -27.02 -25.03
CA GLY A 133 -0.65 -25.78 -24.26
C GLY A 133 -0.78 -25.85 -22.73
N ALA A 134 -1.32 -26.94 -22.16
CA ALA A 134 -1.83 -26.94 -20.78
C ALA A 134 -0.80 -27.26 -19.67
N SER A 135 0.48 -27.41 -19.98
CA SER A 135 1.45 -28.00 -19.03
C SER A 135 1.88 -27.10 -17.87
N PHE A 136 1.61 -25.79 -17.90
CA PHE A 136 2.03 -24.89 -16.82
C PHE A 136 0.99 -24.74 -15.70
N LEU A 137 -0.30 -24.86 -16.02
CA LEU A 137 -1.39 -24.78 -15.04
C LEU A 137 -1.75 -26.13 -14.43
N ASP A 138 -1.47 -27.24 -15.12
CA ASP A 138 -1.77 -28.59 -14.61
C ASP A 138 -0.82 -29.02 -13.49
N ARG A 139 0.27 -28.28 -13.25
CA ARG A 139 1.32 -28.66 -12.29
C ARG A 139 1.10 -28.21 -10.84
N ASN A 140 0.05 -27.45 -10.56
CA ASN A 140 -0.25 -27.05 -9.18
C ASN A 140 -1.64 -27.52 -8.76
N GLU A 141 -1.78 -28.82 -8.51
CA GLU A 141 -2.92 -29.38 -7.76
C GLU A 141 -3.14 -28.62 -6.43
N ILE A 142 -2.05 -28.14 -5.83
CA ILE A 142 -2.08 -27.28 -4.63
C ILE A 142 -2.83 -25.98 -4.91
N TYR A 143 -2.58 -25.31 -6.04
CA TYR A 143 -3.27 -24.07 -6.40
C TYR A 143 -4.75 -24.30 -6.65
N ARG A 144 -5.12 -25.35 -7.40
CA ARG A 144 -6.54 -25.71 -7.59
C ARG A 144 -7.22 -26.04 -6.26
N SER A 145 -6.55 -26.75 -5.37
CA SER A 145 -7.08 -27.07 -4.03
C SER A 145 -7.26 -25.80 -3.20
N LEU A 146 -6.33 -24.85 -3.31
CA LEU A 146 -6.41 -23.55 -2.65
C LEU A 146 -7.55 -22.70 -3.22
N CYS A 147 -7.70 -22.63 -4.54
CA CYS A 147 -8.83 -21.96 -5.21
C CYS A 147 -10.15 -22.54 -4.73
N LYS A 148 -10.31 -23.86 -4.75
CA LYS A 148 -11.54 -24.53 -4.28
C LYS A 148 -11.82 -24.24 -2.81
N TRP A 149 -10.79 -24.25 -1.96
CA TRP A 149 -10.94 -23.94 -0.54
C TRP A 149 -11.34 -22.46 -0.31
N VAL A 150 -10.72 -21.55 -1.07
CA VAL A 150 -11.04 -20.11 -1.04
C VAL A 150 -12.47 -19.85 -1.53
N SER A 151 -12.85 -20.40 -2.68
CA SER A 151 -14.19 -20.24 -3.26
C SER A 151 -15.29 -20.88 -2.41
N ALA A 152 -15.00 -22.00 -1.73
CA ALA A 152 -15.93 -22.63 -0.80
C ALA A 152 -16.19 -21.77 0.46
N GLN A 153 -15.27 -20.88 0.78
CA GLN A 153 -15.41 -19.95 1.88
C GLN A 153 -16.18 -18.71 1.41
N ASN A 154 -17.49 -18.69 1.68
CA ASN A 154 -18.36 -17.55 1.42
C ASN A 154 -18.10 -16.42 2.45
N VAL A 155 -16.89 -15.87 2.39
CA VAL A 155 -16.35 -14.91 3.35
C VAL A 155 -16.75 -13.51 2.92
N SER A 156 -17.30 -12.72 3.85
CA SER A 156 -17.64 -11.32 3.60
C SER A 156 -16.42 -10.54 3.08
N SER A 157 -16.62 -9.65 2.10
CA SER A 157 -15.56 -8.84 1.48
C SER A 157 -14.69 -8.09 2.50
N SER A 158 -15.29 -7.64 3.61
CA SER A 158 -14.52 -6.98 4.67
C SER A 158 -13.59 -7.92 5.44
N THR A 159 -14.00 -9.18 5.63
CA THR A 159 -13.16 -10.19 6.28
C THR A 159 -11.99 -10.58 5.39
N LYS A 160 -12.20 -10.64 4.07
CA LYS A 160 -11.11 -10.79 3.09
C LYS A 160 -10.11 -9.65 3.23
N ALA A 161 -10.59 -8.41 3.20
CA ALA A 161 -9.74 -7.23 3.34
C ALA A 161 -8.98 -7.18 4.69
N PHE A 162 -9.64 -7.55 5.78
CA PHE A 162 -9.01 -7.64 7.09
C PHE A 162 -7.90 -8.70 7.11
N THR A 163 -8.18 -9.90 6.61
CA THR A 163 -7.23 -11.02 6.60
C THR A 163 -6.02 -10.72 5.73
N THR A 164 -6.20 -10.14 4.54
CA THR A 164 -5.08 -9.78 3.67
C THR A 164 -4.21 -8.69 4.29
N ASN A 165 -4.80 -7.68 4.92
CA ASN A 165 -4.07 -6.65 5.66
C ASN A 165 -3.34 -7.23 6.87
N LEU A 166 -3.94 -8.18 7.57
CA LEU A 166 -3.33 -8.86 8.72
C LEU A 166 -2.11 -9.69 8.29
N ILE A 167 -2.23 -10.48 7.23
CA ILE A 167 -1.14 -11.28 6.66
C ILE A 167 -0.02 -10.37 6.19
N SER A 168 -0.35 -9.35 5.39
CA SER A 168 0.58 -8.33 4.91
C SER A 168 1.38 -7.68 6.05
N SER A 169 0.66 -7.26 7.10
CA SER A 169 1.22 -6.67 8.31
C SER A 169 2.15 -7.64 9.06
N THR A 170 1.74 -8.91 9.17
CA THR A 170 2.55 -9.94 9.83
C THR A 170 3.85 -10.19 9.09
N VAL A 171 3.81 -10.28 7.76
CA VAL A 171 5.01 -10.41 6.92
C VAL A 171 5.92 -9.21 7.10
N ALA A 172 5.38 -7.99 7.11
CA ALA A 172 6.17 -6.79 7.36
C ALA A 172 6.86 -6.80 8.73
N ILE A 173 6.15 -7.22 9.78
CA ILE A 173 6.73 -7.38 11.13
C ILE A 173 7.86 -8.41 11.11
N LEU A 174 7.68 -9.55 10.45
CA LEU A 174 8.71 -10.58 10.36
C LEU A 174 9.96 -10.08 9.63
N LEU A 175 9.79 -9.31 8.54
CA LEU A 175 10.91 -8.66 7.84
C LEU A 175 11.66 -7.69 8.76
N LEU A 176 10.93 -6.91 9.56
CA LEU A 176 11.51 -5.95 10.51
C LEU A 176 12.19 -6.63 11.71
N GLN A 177 11.65 -7.75 12.17
CA GLN A 177 12.25 -8.55 13.24
C GLN A 177 13.51 -9.29 12.75
N GLY A 178 13.50 -9.79 11.51
CA GLY A 178 14.64 -10.46 10.88
C GLY A 178 15.90 -9.59 10.81
N ARG A 179 15.72 -8.26 10.68
CA ARG A 179 16.80 -7.27 10.67
C ARG A 179 17.64 -7.27 11.97
N ARG A 180 17.09 -7.68 13.12
CA ARG A 180 17.77 -7.53 14.43
C ARG A 180 18.89 -8.52 14.70
N ARG A 181 18.99 -9.63 13.95
CA ARG A 181 19.94 -10.71 14.28
C ARG A 181 21.37 -10.50 13.79
N SER A 182 21.62 -9.51 12.93
CA SER A 182 22.94 -9.36 12.26
C SER A 182 23.80 -8.19 12.73
N ALA A 183 23.46 -7.50 13.82
CA ALA A 183 24.44 -6.59 14.44
C ALA A 183 25.43 -7.46 15.23
N PRO A 184 26.68 -7.64 14.78
CA PRO A 184 27.67 -8.35 15.58
C PRO A 184 27.78 -7.62 16.92
N PRO A 185 27.80 -8.33 18.06
CA PRO A 185 28.02 -7.70 19.35
C PRO A 185 29.30 -6.87 19.23
N LEU A 186 29.18 -5.56 19.43
CA LEU A 186 30.33 -4.66 19.44
C LEU A 186 31.30 -5.24 20.48
N LYS A 187 32.43 -5.77 20.01
CA LYS A 187 33.51 -6.25 20.88
C LYS A 187 33.90 -5.08 21.78
N THR A 188 33.47 -5.15 23.03
CA THR A 188 33.92 -4.27 24.09
C THR A 188 35.42 -4.43 24.19
N VAL A 189 36.16 -3.38 23.82
CA VAL A 189 37.61 -3.33 24.03
C VAL A 189 37.81 -3.10 25.52
N ASN A 190 38.19 -4.16 26.23
CA ASN A 190 38.56 -4.07 27.64
C ASN A 190 39.84 -3.23 27.76
N ILE A 191 39.71 -1.98 28.22
CA ILE A 191 40.83 -1.14 28.60
C ILE A 191 41.16 -1.47 30.07
N PRO A 192 42.36 -1.98 30.39
CA PRO A 192 42.61 -2.72 31.63
C PRO A 192 42.72 -1.90 32.94
N LEU A 193 42.44 -0.60 32.97
CA LEU A 193 42.64 0.23 34.17
C LEU A 193 41.52 1.25 34.46
N THR A 194 40.40 1.20 33.74
CA THR A 194 39.21 1.97 34.07
C THR A 194 38.20 1.03 34.72
N MET A 195 37.75 1.34 35.95
CA MET A 195 36.64 0.63 36.58
C MET A 195 35.50 0.48 35.56
N PRO A 196 34.92 -0.72 35.39
CA PRO A 196 33.83 -0.94 34.47
C PRO A 196 32.63 -0.14 34.98
N ILE A 197 32.44 1.06 34.44
CA ILE A 197 31.17 1.75 34.55
C ILE A 197 30.22 0.89 33.72
N ASP A 198 29.41 0.09 34.39
CA ASP A 198 28.24 -0.55 33.79
C ASP A 198 27.31 0.55 33.29
N THR A 199 27.56 1.05 32.08
CA THR A 199 26.63 1.90 31.31
C THR A 199 25.39 1.13 30.86
N ASN A 200 25.17 -0.07 31.42
CA ASN A 200 24.11 -1.01 31.07
C ASN A 200 22.82 -0.78 31.85
N THR A 201 22.79 0.05 32.90
CA THR A 201 21.59 0.24 33.73
C THR A 201 20.79 1.51 33.42
N THR A 202 21.31 2.46 32.63
CA THR A 202 20.54 3.65 32.17
C THR A 202 20.18 3.62 30.68
N LYS A 203 20.64 2.61 29.92
CA LYS A 203 20.28 2.41 28.50
C LYS A 203 18.99 1.59 28.30
N SER A 204 17.99 1.81 29.15
CA SER A 204 16.60 1.47 28.81
C SER A 204 16.10 2.44 27.75
N GLY A 205 16.73 2.43 26.58
CA GLY A 205 16.17 3.08 25.41
C GLY A 205 14.81 2.45 25.13
N PRO A 206 13.76 3.25 24.82
CA PRO A 206 12.43 2.72 24.57
C PRO A 206 12.53 1.59 23.56
N SER A 207 12.02 0.41 23.93
CA SER A 207 12.21 -0.79 23.11
C SER A 207 11.70 -0.47 21.69
N PRO A 208 12.55 -0.52 20.65
CA PRO A 208 12.16 -0.09 19.30
C PRO A 208 11.02 -0.95 18.70
N THR A 209 10.72 -2.07 19.36
CA THR A 209 9.61 -2.97 19.08
C THR A 209 8.26 -2.35 19.43
N LEU A 210 8.20 -1.62 20.54
CA LEU A 210 6.96 -1.03 21.06
C LEU A 210 6.45 0.09 20.13
N ASP A 211 7.37 0.88 19.59
CA ASP A 211 7.06 1.96 18.67
C ASP A 211 6.52 1.44 17.33
N LEU A 212 7.07 0.32 16.87
CA LEU A 212 6.67 -0.30 15.63
C LEU A 212 5.31 -1.00 15.77
N THR A 213 5.06 -1.67 16.89
CA THR A 213 3.72 -2.21 17.20
C THR A 213 2.69 -1.11 17.36
N LEU A 214 3.05 0.05 17.91
CA LEU A 214 2.14 1.19 18.03
C LEU A 214 1.78 1.77 16.66
N LEU A 215 2.78 1.99 15.79
CA LEU A 215 2.52 2.46 14.43
C LEU A 215 1.66 1.47 13.63
N LEU A 216 1.88 0.17 13.82
CA LEU A 216 1.09 -0.88 13.15
C LEU A 216 -0.32 -1.00 13.72
N LEU A 217 -0.47 -0.88 15.04
CA LEU A 217 -1.77 -0.85 15.71
C LEU A 217 -2.57 0.36 15.25
N ILE A 218 -1.96 1.55 15.18
CA ILE A 218 -2.62 2.76 14.68
C ILE A 218 -3.09 2.56 13.23
N ARG A 219 -2.26 1.93 12.39
CA ARG A 219 -2.62 1.62 11.00
C ARG A 219 -3.73 0.57 10.88
N ALA A 220 -3.71 -0.46 11.72
CA ALA A 220 -4.76 -1.48 11.77
C ALA A 220 -6.09 -0.89 12.26
N VAL A 221 -6.04 0.01 13.25
CA VAL A 221 -7.20 0.74 13.75
C VAL A 221 -7.73 1.69 12.68
N ASP A 222 -6.87 2.44 11.97
CA ASP A 222 -7.27 3.31 10.87
C ASP A 222 -7.97 2.52 9.74
N ALA A 223 -7.41 1.38 9.33
CA ALA A 223 -8.05 0.50 8.33
C ALA A 223 -9.39 -0.08 8.81
N THR A 224 -9.51 -0.41 10.10
CA THR A 224 -10.76 -0.91 10.70
C THR A 224 -11.82 0.19 10.72
N ILE A 225 -11.44 1.41 11.09
CA ILE A 225 -12.32 2.59 11.09
C ILE A 225 -12.76 2.90 9.66
N GLN A 226 -11.83 2.94 8.71
CA GLN A 226 -12.16 3.14 7.29
C GLN A 226 -13.14 2.06 6.82
N SER A 227 -12.88 0.78 7.09
CA SER A 227 -13.78 -0.31 6.69
C SER A 227 -15.17 -0.21 7.34
N ALA A 228 -15.25 0.14 8.62
CA ALA A 228 -16.52 0.33 9.33
C ALA A 228 -17.32 1.51 8.76
N VAL A 229 -16.62 2.58 8.38
CA VAL A 229 -17.22 3.76 7.75
C VAL A 229 -17.74 3.43 6.35
N PHE A 230 -16.95 2.75 5.53
CA PHE A 230 -17.34 2.35 4.17
C PHE A 230 -18.56 1.42 4.16
N LYS A 231 -18.62 0.46 5.09
CA LYS A 231 -19.81 -0.40 5.28
C LYS A 231 -21.04 0.39 5.69
N SER A 232 -20.86 1.40 6.53
CA SER A 232 -21.96 2.25 6.95
C SER A 232 -22.50 3.09 5.78
N SER A 233 -21.63 3.59 4.89
CA SER A 233 -22.07 4.34 3.71
C SER A 233 -22.80 3.48 2.67
N GLU A 234 -22.35 2.26 2.42
CA GLU A 234 -22.95 1.35 1.43
C GLU A 234 -24.40 0.99 1.81
N THR A 235 -24.67 0.82 3.11
CA THR A 235 -26.00 0.55 3.65
C THR A 235 -26.98 1.72 3.45
N TYR A 236 -26.48 2.96 3.38
CA TYR A 236 -27.30 4.15 3.09
C TYR A 236 -27.61 4.31 1.60
N TRP A 237 -26.66 3.95 0.72
CA TRP A 237 -26.85 4.02 -0.73
C TRP A 237 -27.81 2.95 -1.26
N SER A 238 -27.72 1.70 -0.78
CA SER A 238 -28.66 0.64 -1.19
C SER A 238 -30.11 0.93 -0.82
N LYS A 239 -30.36 1.79 0.18
CA LYS A 239 -31.70 2.22 0.56
C LYS A 239 -32.23 3.40 -0.25
N ALA A 240 -31.34 4.15 -0.91
CA ALA A 240 -31.70 5.28 -1.76
C ALA A 240 -31.99 4.86 -3.22
N GLU A 241 -31.46 3.71 -3.66
CA GLU A 241 -31.56 3.25 -5.05
C GLU A 241 -32.77 2.33 -5.34
N THR A 242 -33.56 1.92 -4.33
CA THR A 242 -34.73 1.02 -4.53
C THR A 242 -36.10 1.69 -4.48
N ILE A 243 -36.18 3.02 -4.61
CA ILE A 243 -37.46 3.67 -4.90
C ILE A 243 -37.57 3.85 -6.43
N ASP A 244 -37.52 2.73 -7.16
CA ASP A 244 -38.11 2.68 -8.49
C ASP A 244 -39.62 2.74 -8.30
N ILE A 245 -40.16 3.94 -8.42
CA ILE A 245 -41.60 4.14 -8.56
C ILE A 245 -41.97 3.53 -9.91
N LEU A 246 -42.39 2.26 -9.92
CA LEU A 246 -43.13 1.71 -11.05
C LEU A 246 -44.39 2.58 -11.22
N GLY A 247 -44.37 3.47 -12.21
CA GLY A 247 -45.59 4.09 -12.72
C GLY A 247 -46.53 2.98 -13.20
N ALA A 248 -47.82 3.12 -12.97
CA ALA A 248 -48.85 2.16 -13.37
C ALA A 248 -48.95 1.98 -14.91
N ASP A 249 -48.19 2.80 -15.64
CA ASP A 249 -48.29 3.10 -17.06
C ASP A 249 -47.15 2.45 -17.89
N GLY A 250 -46.10 1.94 -17.25
CA GLY A 250 -44.94 1.35 -17.94
C GLY A 250 -44.00 2.35 -18.65
N GLU A 251 -44.19 3.65 -18.49
CA GLU A 251 -43.24 4.64 -19.01
C GLU A 251 -42.06 4.86 -18.05
N VAL A 252 -40.85 4.56 -18.54
CA VAL A 252 -39.58 4.83 -17.86
C VAL A 252 -39.29 6.33 -17.93
N LEU A 253 -39.86 7.09 -17.00
CA LEU A 253 -39.51 8.49 -16.77
C LEU A 253 -38.14 8.54 -16.07
N VAL A 254 -37.07 8.62 -16.87
CA VAL A 254 -35.72 8.90 -16.40
C VAL A 254 -35.73 10.27 -15.70
N SER A 255 -35.93 10.26 -14.39
CA SER A 255 -36.00 11.48 -13.58
C SER A 255 -34.61 12.09 -13.45
N HIS A 256 -34.31 13.11 -14.26
CA HIS A 256 -33.12 13.95 -14.13
C HIS A 256 -32.99 14.67 -12.77
N ALA A 257 -34.04 14.68 -11.96
CA ALA A 257 -34.05 15.21 -10.60
C ALA A 257 -33.07 14.49 -9.64
N GLY A 258 -32.69 13.24 -9.92
CA GLY A 258 -31.74 12.49 -9.08
C GLY A 258 -30.28 12.95 -9.16
N THR A 259 -29.91 13.77 -10.15
CA THR A 259 -28.49 14.13 -10.38
C THR A 259 -27.96 15.17 -9.38
N ALA A 260 -28.78 16.16 -9.01
CA ALA A 260 -28.36 17.23 -8.10
C ALA A 260 -28.23 16.76 -6.63
N GLU A 261 -29.13 15.91 -6.16
CA GLU A 261 -29.05 15.35 -4.80
C GLU A 261 -27.93 14.31 -4.68
N SER A 262 -27.73 13.48 -5.70
CA SER A 262 -26.61 12.53 -5.75
C SER A 262 -25.26 13.24 -5.76
N GLN A 263 -25.12 14.37 -6.49
CA GLN A 263 -23.90 15.18 -6.44
C GLN A 263 -23.64 15.77 -5.05
N LYS A 264 -24.66 16.35 -4.39
CA LYS A 264 -24.50 16.89 -3.03
C LYS A 264 -24.10 15.81 -2.01
N ALA A 265 -24.63 14.60 -2.14
CA ALA A 265 -24.26 13.48 -1.29
C ALA A 265 -22.79 13.06 -1.50
N LYS A 266 -22.32 13.00 -2.75
CA LYS A 266 -20.91 12.71 -3.07
C LYS A 266 -19.96 13.80 -2.58
N GLU A 267 -20.35 15.07 -2.69
CA GLU A 267 -19.59 16.21 -2.16
C GLU A 267 -19.51 16.17 -0.63
N ALA A 268 -20.61 15.88 0.06
CA ALA A 268 -20.61 15.73 1.52
C ALA A 268 -19.71 14.57 1.97
N GLU A 269 -19.72 13.47 1.24
CA GLU A 269 -18.88 12.30 1.52
C GLU A 269 -17.40 12.61 1.34
N THR A 270 -17.02 13.23 0.22
CA THR A 270 -15.63 13.64 -0.02
C THR A 270 -15.13 14.66 1.01
N ALA A 271 -15.98 15.62 1.41
CA ALA A 271 -15.66 16.58 2.46
C ALA A 271 -15.45 15.90 3.83
N TRP A 272 -16.29 14.91 4.16
CA TRP A 272 -16.13 14.16 5.39
C TRP A 272 -14.86 13.30 5.40
N ARG A 273 -14.54 12.65 4.26
CA ARG A 273 -13.28 11.89 4.08
C ARG A 273 -12.07 12.79 4.29
N GLN A 274 -12.05 13.96 3.65
CA GLN A 274 -10.98 14.95 3.83
C GLN A 274 -10.84 15.35 5.30
N LYS A 275 -11.95 15.63 5.99
CA LYS A 275 -11.93 16.01 7.41
C LYS A 275 -11.35 14.91 8.31
N MET A 276 -11.66 13.65 8.04
CA MET A 276 -11.09 12.53 8.79
C MET A 276 -9.59 12.34 8.51
N THR A 277 -9.19 12.38 7.23
CA THR A 277 -7.76 12.31 6.87
C THR A 277 -6.97 13.41 7.55
N THR A 278 -7.47 14.66 7.57
CA THR A 278 -6.82 15.77 8.28
C THR A 278 -6.68 15.52 9.78
N ARG A 279 -7.68 14.90 10.43
CA ARG A 279 -7.60 14.57 11.86
C ARG A 279 -6.57 13.48 12.14
N ILE A 280 -6.50 12.48 11.27
CA ILE A 280 -5.51 11.40 11.37
C ILE A 280 -4.11 11.96 11.14
N ASP A 281 -3.91 12.77 10.11
CA ASP A 281 -2.64 13.45 9.84
C ASP A 281 -2.21 14.34 11.01
N ALA A 282 -3.15 15.08 11.61
CA ALA A 282 -2.88 15.88 12.81
C ALA A 282 -2.48 15.02 14.02
N PHE A 283 -3.12 13.86 14.21
CA PHE A 283 -2.76 12.92 15.27
C PHE A 283 -1.38 12.30 15.03
N ILE A 284 -1.09 11.89 13.80
CA ILE A 284 0.23 11.37 13.40
C ILE A 284 1.30 12.44 13.59
N PHE A 285 1.03 13.68 13.19
CA PHE A 285 1.92 14.82 13.41
C PHE A 285 2.18 15.05 14.91
N TRP A 286 1.14 14.97 15.74
CA TRP A 286 1.27 15.10 17.19
C TRP A 286 2.10 13.96 17.79
N ALA A 287 1.84 12.71 17.41
CA ALA A 287 2.59 11.56 17.88
C ALA A 287 4.08 11.62 17.47
N CYS A 288 4.35 12.02 16.23
CA CYS A 288 5.72 12.22 15.73
C CYS A 288 6.44 13.37 16.45
N SER A 289 5.76 14.51 16.69
CA SER A 289 6.37 15.67 17.35
C SER A 289 6.62 15.43 18.85
N ALA A 290 5.73 14.72 19.55
CA ALA A 290 5.95 14.31 20.94
C ALA A 290 7.22 13.44 21.08
N ARG A 291 7.49 12.58 20.09
CA ARG A 291 8.69 11.74 20.08
C ARG A 291 9.97 12.52 19.79
N CYS A 292 9.92 13.50 18.88
CA CYS A 292 11.04 14.41 18.64
C CYS A 292 11.37 15.24 19.88
N ALA A 293 10.35 15.74 20.61
CA ALA A 293 10.53 16.45 21.86
C ALA A 293 11.18 15.57 22.94
N TYR A 294 10.77 14.30 23.04
CA TYR A 294 11.41 13.33 23.95
C TYR A 294 12.88 13.07 23.61
N TRP A 295 13.21 12.95 22.32
CA TRP A 295 14.61 12.81 21.87
C TRP A 295 15.44 14.06 22.12
N LEU A 296 14.85 15.26 21.97
CA LEU A 296 15.54 16.52 22.23
C LEU A 296 15.81 16.74 23.73
N ALA A 297 14.89 16.30 24.59
CA ALA A 297 15.02 16.45 26.04
C ALA A 297 16.02 15.45 26.68
N ALA A 298 16.42 14.41 25.94
CA ALA A 298 17.35 13.38 26.40
C ALA A 298 18.83 13.70 26.07
N PHE A 299 19.11 14.82 25.40
CA PHE A 299 20.43 15.32 25.03
C PHE A 299 20.73 16.64 25.74
#